data_AF-A0ABD0SZ41-F1
#
_entry.id   AF-A0ABD0SZ41-F1
#
_cell.length_a   1.000
_cell.length_b   1.000
_cell.length_c   1.000
_cell.angle_alpha   90.00
_cell.angle_beta   90.00
_cell.angle_gamma   90.00
#
_symmetry.space_group_name_H-M   'P 1'
#
loop_
_entity.id
_entity.type
_entity.pdbx_description
1 polymer ?
#
loop_
_entity_poly.entity_id
_entity_poly.type
_entity_poly.pdbx_seq_one_letter_code
_entity_poly.pdbx_strand_id
1 'polypeptide(L)'
;MAQSQFSLTWDEYRRSICNGLSSLQQNGEFVDMTLAADGHLVKVHQVIVALASPYLKELIGSAQCPHPVIFLNKISYTTLCSILEYIYTGEVLVSMDHLNEFIDAGRELHIRGLEDMKLQQQIPKPQQMYQSLQASSNLGEYDEEVCYFEISNQRSEDDQSQLGELETEILPDTYNPDMRADTGDKDNNSILSSSMMYDDEGIIEEEVDLPDNPKTQSSEISQKNPNVSIMQYTVSNQGSLQMILNRFVYYLKHTNANQTRQWRCVDYVTGIKCPAHVVTKADMVLQRINAHTHPFHDKRILKKVRAGSIFSAIQEAEKEGSIKKRKPNPPTDPNADIE
;
A
#
# COMPACT_ATOMS: atom_id res chain seq x y z
N MET A 1 16.32 51.71 4.81
CA MET A 1 15.10 51.18 4.17
C MET A 1 14.75 49.90 4.90
N ALA A 2 13.51 49.73 5.39
CA ALA A 2 13.10 48.46 5.98
C ALA A 2 12.89 47.44 4.86
N GLN A 3 13.51 46.26 4.96
CA GLN A 3 13.26 45.16 4.02
C GLN A 3 11.97 44.45 4.44
N SER A 4 11.02 44.33 3.52
CA SER A 4 9.84 43.49 3.72
C SER A 4 10.23 42.02 3.65
N GLN A 5 9.69 41.22 4.57
CA GLN A 5 9.81 39.76 4.58
C GLN A 5 8.43 39.17 4.34
N PHE A 6 8.39 38.02 3.66
CA PHE A 6 7.17 37.26 3.39
C PHE A 6 7.33 35.85 3.97
N SER A 7 6.25 35.34 4.58
CA SER A 7 6.15 33.94 5.00
C SER A 7 5.25 33.19 4.02
N LEU A 8 5.65 31.98 3.64
CA LEU A 8 4.92 31.11 2.71
C LEU A 8 4.75 29.74 3.35
N THR A 9 3.55 29.18 3.29
CA THR A 9 3.27 27.79 3.66
C THR A 9 2.91 26.98 2.41
N TRP A 10 3.24 25.70 2.42
CA TRP A 10 2.71 24.74 1.46
C TRP A 10 1.98 23.64 2.23
N ASP A 11 0.66 23.77 2.28
CA ASP A 11 -0.18 22.99 3.22
C ASP A 11 -0.14 21.48 2.93
N GLU A 12 0.14 21.09 1.69
CA GLU A 12 0.30 19.69 1.28
C GLU A 12 1.74 19.15 1.44
N TYR A 13 2.72 19.98 1.81
CA TYR A 13 4.15 19.60 1.88
C TYR A 13 4.39 18.26 2.58
N ARG A 14 3.84 18.09 3.79
CA ARG A 14 3.98 16.85 4.57
C ARG A 14 3.47 15.62 3.79
N ARG A 15 2.28 15.71 3.19
CA ARG A 15 1.70 14.61 2.40
C ARG A 15 2.51 14.34 1.14
N SER A 16 2.95 15.39 0.45
CA SER A 16 3.78 15.29 -0.75
C SER A 16 5.09 14.56 -0.47
N ILE A 17 5.80 14.95 0.59
CA ILE A 17 7.06 14.32 1.00
C ILE A 17 6.86 12.86 1.43
N CYS A 18 5.88 12.55 2.29
CA CYS A 18 5.60 11.16 2.71
C CYS A 18 5.24 10.27 1.50
N ASN A 19 4.36 10.73 0.62
CA ASN A 19 3.97 9.98 -0.58
C ASN A 19 5.16 9.79 -1.55
N GLY A 20 6.01 10.81 -1.69
CA GLY A 20 7.24 10.77 -2.47
C GLY A 20 8.22 9.72 -1.94
N LEU A 21 8.57 9.79 -0.66
CA LEU A 21 9.49 8.84 0.01
C LEU A 21 8.98 7.40 -0.06
N SER A 22 7.67 7.19 0.16
CA SER A 22 7.05 5.89 -0.01
C SER A 22 7.16 5.39 -1.46
N SER A 23 6.92 6.26 -2.45
CA SER A 23 7.05 5.90 -3.88
C SER A 23 8.49 5.54 -4.25
N LEU A 24 9.49 6.30 -3.78
CA LEU A 24 10.91 6.00 -4.00
C LEU A 24 11.28 4.62 -3.43
N GLN A 25 10.87 4.32 -2.19
CA GLN A 25 11.15 3.02 -1.56
C GLN A 25 10.50 1.88 -2.34
N GLN A 26 9.25 2.07 -2.76
CA GLN A 26 8.49 1.09 -3.53
C GLN A 26 9.07 0.81 -4.93
N ASN A 27 9.75 1.79 -5.53
CA ASN A 27 10.47 1.64 -6.79
C ASN A 27 11.91 1.14 -6.61
N GLY A 28 12.44 1.14 -5.38
CA GLY A 28 13.85 0.83 -5.10
C GLY A 28 14.81 1.94 -5.55
N GLU A 29 14.34 3.19 -5.63
CA GLU A 29 15.14 4.37 -5.94
C GLU A 29 15.79 4.91 -4.66
N PHE A 30 17.05 5.35 -4.74
CA PHE A 30 17.85 5.92 -3.63
C PHE A 30 17.95 5.07 -2.34
N VAL A 31 17.62 3.78 -2.42
CA VAL A 31 17.77 2.82 -1.33
C VAL A 31 19.23 2.44 -1.12
N ASP A 32 19.70 2.59 0.11
CA ASP A 32 21.09 2.46 0.59
C ASP A 32 21.22 1.39 1.69
N MET A 33 20.14 0.63 1.96
CA MET A 33 20.09 -0.40 3.00
C MET A 33 19.19 -1.57 2.62
N THR A 34 19.40 -2.71 3.27
CA THR A 34 18.50 -3.86 3.20
C THR A 34 18.18 -4.42 4.59
N LEU A 35 16.90 -4.67 4.85
CA LEU A 35 16.43 -5.44 6.00
C LEU A 35 16.08 -6.86 5.55
N ALA A 36 16.52 -7.86 6.29
CA ALA A 36 16.31 -9.27 5.98
C ALA A 36 15.44 -9.94 7.06
N ALA A 37 14.33 -10.58 6.66
CA ALA A 37 13.38 -11.27 7.54
C ALA A 37 12.78 -12.48 6.81
N ASP A 38 12.62 -13.63 7.48
CA ASP A 38 12.16 -14.90 6.89
C ASP A 38 12.79 -15.25 5.52
N GLY A 39 14.09 -15.00 5.34
CA GLY A 39 14.80 -15.22 4.07
C GLY A 39 14.45 -14.25 2.93
N HIS A 40 13.58 -13.26 3.18
CA HIS A 40 13.26 -12.19 2.25
C HIS A 40 14.15 -10.97 2.51
N LEU A 41 14.46 -10.20 1.45
CA LEU A 41 15.34 -9.05 1.48
C LEU A 41 14.59 -7.79 1.03
N VAL A 42 14.34 -6.83 1.92
CA VAL A 42 13.62 -5.59 1.62
C VAL A 42 14.58 -4.41 1.54
N LYS A 43 14.60 -3.72 0.40
CA LYS A 43 15.41 -2.51 0.24
C LYS A 43 14.72 -1.29 0.86
N VAL A 44 15.48 -0.48 1.59
CA VAL A 44 14.98 0.66 2.37
C VAL A 44 15.98 1.81 2.34
N HIS A 45 15.54 2.98 2.82
CA HIS A 45 16.40 4.16 3.02
C HIS A 45 16.85 4.23 4.47
N GLN A 46 18.16 4.19 4.70
CA GLN A 46 18.84 4.31 5.99
C GLN A 46 18.31 5.49 6.81
N VAL A 47 18.20 6.67 6.20
CA VAL A 47 17.77 7.89 6.89
C VAL A 47 16.34 7.78 7.44
N ILE A 48 15.44 7.11 6.73
CA ILE A 48 14.04 6.95 7.15
C ILE A 48 13.93 5.93 8.28
N VAL A 49 14.65 4.81 8.15
CA VAL A 49 14.75 3.79 9.21
C VAL A 49 15.37 4.35 10.49
N ALA A 50 16.45 5.12 10.38
CA ALA A 50 17.13 5.76 11.50
C ALA A 50 16.34 6.90 12.17
N LEU A 51 15.40 7.53 11.44
CA LEU A 51 14.44 8.45 12.05
C LEU A 51 13.38 7.70 12.85
N ALA A 52 12.85 6.60 12.32
CA ALA A 52 11.81 5.80 12.95
C ALA A 52 12.30 4.95 14.14
N SER A 53 13.56 4.48 14.11
CA SER A 53 14.14 3.59 15.12
C SER A 53 15.47 4.14 15.65
N PRO A 54 15.55 4.55 16.93
CA PRO A 54 16.81 4.88 17.60
C PRO A 54 17.77 3.68 17.65
N TYR A 55 17.24 2.48 17.91
CA TYR A 55 18.03 1.24 17.96
C TYR A 55 18.73 0.95 16.62
N LEU A 56 17.99 0.97 15.51
CA LEU A 56 18.58 0.77 14.20
C LEU A 56 19.54 1.91 13.87
N LYS A 57 19.22 3.18 14.18
CA LYS A 57 20.15 4.31 14.00
C LYS A 57 21.51 4.07 14.66
N GLU A 58 21.55 3.58 15.90
CA GLU A 58 22.79 3.25 16.60
C GLU A 58 23.51 2.05 15.95
N LEU A 59 22.78 0.99 15.62
CA LEU A 59 23.33 -0.19 14.94
C LEU A 59 24.00 0.18 13.61
N ILE A 60 23.36 1.02 12.79
CA ILE A 60 23.90 1.50 11.52
C ILE A 60 25.11 2.41 11.74
N GLY A 61 25.06 3.28 12.75
CA GLY A 61 26.17 4.16 13.12
C GLY A 61 27.40 3.39 13.63
N SER A 62 27.22 2.20 14.20
CA SER A 62 28.30 1.38 14.75
C SER A 62 29.21 0.74 13.70
N ALA A 63 28.71 0.52 12.47
CA ALA A 63 29.42 -0.19 11.41
C ALA A 63 29.29 0.52 10.06
N GLN A 64 30.27 1.36 9.72
CA GLN A 64 30.34 2.03 8.42
C GLN A 64 30.54 1.01 7.30
N CYS A 65 29.51 0.83 6.48
CA CYS A 65 29.53 -0.02 5.29
C CYS A 65 28.71 0.65 4.17
N PRO A 66 29.02 0.39 2.88
CA PRO A 66 28.36 1.10 1.77
C PRO A 66 26.87 0.78 1.61
N HIS A 67 26.43 -0.40 2.03
CA HIS A 67 25.04 -0.86 1.96
C HIS A 67 24.78 -1.88 3.09
N PRO A 68 24.43 -1.45 4.30
CA PRO A 68 24.14 -2.35 5.42
C PRO A 68 23.02 -3.34 5.11
N VAL A 69 23.24 -4.61 5.51
CA VAL A 69 22.22 -5.67 5.50
C VAL A 69 21.98 -6.12 6.94
N ILE A 70 20.81 -5.79 7.49
CA ILE A 70 20.46 -6.09 8.88
C ILE A 70 19.49 -7.28 8.90
N PHE A 71 19.88 -8.35 9.59
CA PHE A 71 19.06 -9.55 9.77
C PHE A 71 18.17 -9.42 11.00
N LEU A 72 16.87 -9.43 10.77
CA LEU A 72 15.83 -9.36 11.80
C LEU A 72 15.37 -10.79 12.11
N ASN A 73 15.80 -11.29 13.26
CA ASN A 73 15.37 -12.61 13.75
C ASN A 73 13.95 -12.51 14.33
N LYS A 74 13.17 -13.60 14.24
CA LYS A 74 11.80 -13.74 14.79
C LYS A 74 10.73 -12.76 14.28
N ILE A 75 11.07 -11.78 13.44
CA ILE A 75 10.11 -10.89 12.79
C ILE A 75 9.74 -11.51 11.44
N SER A 76 8.44 -11.76 11.22
CA SER A 76 8.01 -12.36 9.96
C SER A 76 8.13 -11.41 8.78
N TYR A 77 8.23 -11.93 7.56
CA TYR A 77 8.23 -11.09 6.35
C TYR A 77 6.96 -10.21 6.24
N THR A 78 5.81 -10.79 6.60
CA THR A 78 4.52 -10.09 6.76
C THR A 78 4.63 -8.89 7.70
N THR A 79 5.20 -9.11 8.89
CA THR A 79 5.31 -8.07 9.91
C THR A 79 6.34 -7.00 9.55
N LEU A 80 7.47 -7.38 8.92
CA LEU A 80 8.43 -6.41 8.38
C LEU A 80 7.77 -5.49 7.33
N CYS A 81 6.95 -6.04 6.43
CA CYS A 81 6.23 -5.23 5.45
C CYS A 81 5.27 -4.23 6.12
N SER A 82 4.54 -4.66 7.16
CA SER A 82 3.65 -3.80 7.96
C SER A 82 4.42 -2.70 8.71
N ILE A 83 5.56 -3.03 9.32
CA ILE A 83 6.45 -2.05 9.99
C ILE A 83 6.96 -1.02 8.99
N LEU A 84 7.38 -1.44 7.80
CA LEU A 84 7.85 -0.51 6.77
C LEU A 84 6.72 0.34 6.18
N GLU A 85 5.51 -0.20 6.00
CA GLU A 85 4.34 0.59 5.59
C GLU A 85 4.02 1.68 6.63
N TYR A 86 4.04 1.33 7.93
CA TYR A 86 3.89 2.29 9.03
C TYR A 86 4.99 3.37 9.00
N ILE A 87 6.26 2.98 8.83
CA ILE A 87 7.40 3.91 8.80
C ILE A 87 7.32 4.91 7.64
N TYR A 88 6.95 4.45 6.43
CA TYR A 88 6.95 5.29 5.23
C TYR A 88 5.68 6.11 5.02
N THR A 89 4.55 5.71 5.61
CA THR A 89 3.25 6.39 5.41
C THR A 89 2.68 7.03 6.69
N GLY A 90 3.17 6.64 7.85
CA GLY A 90 2.66 7.02 9.16
C GLY A 90 1.47 6.19 9.64
N GLU A 91 1.01 5.21 8.85
CA GLU A 91 -0.17 4.40 9.16
C GLU A 91 -0.06 2.99 8.56
N VAL A 92 -0.70 1.98 9.17
CA VAL A 92 -0.72 0.61 8.65
C VAL A 92 -2.07 -0.06 8.91
N LEU A 93 -2.45 -1.02 8.07
CA LEU A 93 -3.64 -1.86 8.26
C LEU A 93 -3.22 -3.30 8.60
N VAL A 94 -3.38 -3.69 9.86
CA VAL A 94 -3.04 -5.04 10.37
C VAL A 94 -4.32 -5.77 10.80
N SER A 95 -4.37 -7.10 10.66
CA SER A 95 -5.47 -7.91 11.20
C SER A 95 -5.35 -8.06 12.72
N MET A 96 -6.45 -8.39 13.40
CA MET A 96 -6.42 -8.65 14.86
C MET A 96 -5.45 -9.79 15.22
N ASP A 97 -5.33 -10.80 14.36
CA ASP A 97 -4.49 -11.98 14.59
C ASP A 97 -2.99 -11.63 14.57
N HIS A 98 -2.57 -10.73 13.68
CA HIS A 98 -1.19 -10.25 13.56
C HIS A 98 -0.88 -8.99 14.38
N LEU A 99 -1.86 -8.42 15.09
CA LEU A 99 -1.69 -7.16 15.82
C LEU A 99 -0.68 -7.25 16.97
N ASN A 100 -0.69 -8.36 17.73
CA ASN A 100 0.28 -8.58 18.80
C ASN A 100 1.70 -8.70 18.23
N GLU A 101 1.86 -9.51 17.18
CA GLU A 101 3.13 -9.72 16.47
C GLU A 101 3.72 -8.40 15.92
N PHE A 102 2.87 -7.55 15.34
CA PHE A 102 3.24 -6.23 14.85
C PHE A 102 3.71 -5.29 15.97
N ILE A 103 3.01 -5.27 17.11
CA ILE A 103 3.38 -4.41 18.25
C ILE A 103 4.66 -4.91 18.93
N ASP A 104 4.81 -6.22 19.10
CA ASP A 104 6.01 -6.79 19.71
C ASP A 104 7.25 -6.59 18.81
N ALA A 105 7.12 -6.73 17.48
CA ALA A 105 8.16 -6.35 16.53
C ALA A 105 8.45 -4.84 16.55
N GLY A 106 7.41 -4.01 16.69
CA GLY A 106 7.54 -2.56 16.89
C GLY A 106 8.34 -2.20 18.14
N ARG A 107 8.19 -2.98 19.22
CA ARG A 107 8.96 -2.82 20.47
C ARG A 107 10.39 -3.34 20.35
N GLU A 108 10.60 -4.52 19.78
CA GLU A 108 11.94 -5.11 19.60
C GLU A 108 12.84 -4.26 18.68
N LEU A 109 12.25 -3.58 17.69
CA LEU A 109 12.96 -2.63 16.82
C LEU A 109 12.99 -1.19 17.35
N HIS A 110 12.43 -0.91 18.54
CA HIS A 110 12.27 0.44 19.10
C HIS A 110 11.68 1.44 18.09
N ILE A 111 10.58 1.06 17.43
CA ILE A 111 9.86 1.93 16.49
C ILE A 111 9.06 2.97 17.27
N ARG A 112 9.37 4.25 17.04
CA ARG A 112 8.65 5.39 17.63
C ARG A 112 7.14 5.26 17.38
N GLY A 113 6.35 5.42 18.43
CA GLY A 113 4.89 5.31 18.39
C GLY A 113 4.34 3.89 18.50
N LEU A 114 5.19 2.85 18.45
CA LEU A 114 4.80 1.45 18.68
C LEU A 114 5.42 0.85 19.96
N GLU A 115 6.62 1.30 20.36
CA GLU A 115 7.37 0.78 21.51
C GLU A 115 6.54 0.76 22.81
N ASP A 116 5.90 1.89 23.14
CA ASP A 116 5.04 2.06 24.33
C ASP A 116 3.60 1.54 24.15
N MET A 117 3.25 0.98 22.99
CA MET A 117 1.88 0.61 22.68
C MET A 117 1.42 -0.60 23.51
N LYS A 118 0.53 -0.33 24.48
CA LYS A 118 -0.09 -1.35 25.35
C LYS A 118 -1.49 -1.69 24.82
N LEU A 119 -1.67 -2.93 24.36
CA LEU A 119 -3.02 -3.44 24.04
C LEU A 119 -3.83 -3.61 25.32
N GLN A 120 -4.86 -2.79 25.51
CA GLN A 120 -5.86 -2.98 26.55
C GLN A 120 -6.72 -4.21 26.21
N GLN A 121 -6.25 -5.40 26.60
CA GLN A 121 -7.05 -6.63 26.56
C GLN A 121 -8.09 -6.62 27.70
N GLN A 122 -9.13 -5.79 27.55
CA GLN A 122 -10.31 -5.83 28.40
C GLN A 122 -11.57 -6.03 27.55
N ILE A 123 -11.99 -7.29 27.44
CA ILE A 123 -13.41 -7.62 27.29
C ILE A 123 -13.94 -7.78 28.71
N PRO A 124 -14.79 -6.87 29.23
CA PRO A 124 -15.37 -7.05 30.55
C PRO A 124 -16.21 -8.32 30.57
N LYS A 125 -15.91 -9.24 31.50
CA LYS A 125 -16.78 -10.40 31.73
C LYS A 125 -18.16 -9.88 32.18
N PRO A 126 -19.29 -10.36 31.62
CA PRO A 126 -20.64 -9.82 31.93
C PRO A 126 -21.12 -9.94 33.39
N GLN A 127 -20.28 -10.44 34.30
CA GLN A 127 -20.66 -10.81 35.67
C GLN A 127 -20.20 -9.82 36.75
N GLN A 128 -19.38 -8.80 36.44
CA GLN A 128 -18.87 -7.84 37.44
C GLN A 128 -19.55 -6.46 37.44
N MET A 129 -20.50 -6.20 36.54
CA MET A 129 -21.22 -4.92 36.47
C MET A 129 -22.24 -4.70 37.62
N TYR A 130 -22.56 -5.73 38.39
CA TYR A 130 -23.57 -5.66 39.47
C TYR A 130 -23.02 -5.39 40.88
N GLN A 131 -21.70 -5.21 41.04
CA GLN A 131 -21.06 -5.01 42.36
C GLN A 131 -20.36 -3.66 42.55
N SER A 132 -20.17 -2.86 41.49
CA SER A 132 -19.48 -1.56 41.56
C SER A 132 -20.38 -0.37 41.94
N LEU A 133 -21.70 -0.53 42.00
CA LEU A 133 -22.66 0.54 42.33
C LEU A 133 -22.83 0.85 43.83
N GLN A 134 -22.03 0.25 44.72
CA GLN A 134 -22.12 0.45 46.19
C GLN A 134 -20.79 0.78 46.88
N ALA A 135 -19.70 1.06 46.14
CA ALA A 135 -18.37 1.28 46.70
C ALA A 135 -17.68 2.57 46.21
N SER A 136 -18.43 3.68 46.15
CA SER A 136 -17.89 5.03 45.93
C SER A 136 -17.70 5.78 47.25
N SER A 137 -16.55 5.60 47.90
CA SER A 137 -16.06 6.54 48.94
C SER A 137 -14.59 6.30 49.33
N ASN A 138 -13.67 6.81 48.51
CA ASN A 138 -12.54 7.62 49.02
C ASN A 138 -11.84 8.37 47.87
N LEU A 139 -11.42 9.61 48.15
CA LEU A 139 -10.54 10.36 47.26
C LEU A 139 -9.10 9.86 47.45
N GLY A 140 -8.32 9.88 46.36
CA GLY A 140 -6.91 9.49 46.33
C GLY A 140 -6.26 10.01 45.06
N GLU A 141 -5.80 11.26 45.12
CA GLU A 141 -5.06 12.00 44.10
C GLU A 141 -3.73 11.30 43.74
N TYR A 142 -3.54 10.94 42.46
CA TYR A 142 -2.23 10.67 41.84
C TYR A 142 -2.31 10.89 40.32
N ASP A 143 -1.37 11.65 39.77
CA ASP A 143 -1.22 11.90 38.34
C ASP A 143 -0.54 10.73 37.62
N GLU A 144 -1.07 10.33 36.45
CA GLU A 144 -0.31 9.64 35.42
C GLU A 144 -0.88 9.98 34.03
N GLU A 145 -0.14 10.73 33.21
CA GLU A 145 -0.57 11.14 31.87
C GLU A 145 -0.61 9.94 30.89
N VAL A 146 -1.77 9.31 30.77
CA VAL A 146 -2.07 8.37 29.69
C VAL A 146 -2.86 9.11 28.60
N CYS A 147 -2.17 9.50 27.53
CA CYS A 147 -2.80 10.20 26.40
C CYS A 147 -3.67 9.26 25.55
N TYR A 148 -4.93 9.09 25.96
CA TYR A 148 -5.95 8.37 25.21
C TYR A 148 -6.61 9.31 24.19
N PHE A 149 -6.26 9.17 22.91
CA PHE A 149 -6.91 9.91 21.83
C PHE A 149 -8.29 9.31 21.51
N GLU A 150 -9.33 9.81 22.18
CA GLU A 150 -10.71 9.57 21.74
C GLU A 150 -11.00 10.32 20.44
N ILE A 151 -11.44 9.59 19.42
CA ILE A 151 -11.97 10.16 18.19
C ILE A 151 -13.37 10.70 18.49
N SER A 152 -13.44 11.95 18.97
CA SER A 152 -14.68 12.68 19.14
C SER A 152 -15.27 13.05 17.78
N ASN A 153 -16.26 12.26 17.38
CA ASN A 153 -17.06 12.48 16.17
C ASN A 153 -18.02 13.66 16.40
N GLN A 154 -17.52 14.90 16.37
CA GLN A 154 -18.37 16.08 16.47
C GLN A 154 -18.90 16.46 15.08
N ARG A 155 -20.18 16.17 14.87
CA ARG A 155 -21.00 16.99 13.98
C ARG A 155 -21.15 18.36 14.65
N SER A 156 -20.86 19.42 13.91
CA SER A 156 -21.38 20.76 14.18
C SER A 156 -22.19 21.17 12.96
N GLU A 157 -23.50 21.20 13.13
CA GLU A 157 -24.40 22.00 12.30
C GLU A 157 -24.25 23.48 12.71
N ASP A 158 -24.82 24.38 11.91
CA ASP A 158 -24.87 25.84 12.10
C ASP A 158 -23.56 26.64 11.94
N ASP A 159 -23.38 27.20 10.74
CA ASP A 159 -23.26 28.66 10.63
C ASP A 159 -24.07 29.17 9.43
N GLN A 160 -24.81 30.26 9.62
CA GLN A 160 -25.66 30.90 8.61
C GLN A 160 -25.02 32.21 8.14
N SER A 161 -24.70 32.33 6.85
CA SER A 161 -24.67 33.64 6.19
C SER A 161 -24.91 33.55 4.68
N GLN A 162 -25.32 34.68 4.11
CA GLN A 162 -26.13 34.80 2.89
C GLN A 162 -25.31 34.98 1.59
N LEU A 163 -26.05 35.03 0.47
CA LEU A 163 -25.72 35.44 -0.92
C LEU A 163 -25.49 34.25 -1.87
N GLY A 164 -26.22 34.11 -2.99
CA GLY A 164 -27.36 34.89 -3.49
C GLY A 164 -28.00 34.18 -4.69
N GLU A 165 -29.24 34.51 -5.01
CA GLU A 165 -30.03 33.85 -6.06
C GLU A 165 -29.49 34.14 -7.47
N LEU A 166 -29.48 33.12 -8.33
CA LEU A 166 -29.66 33.29 -9.77
C LEU A 166 -30.20 31.98 -10.36
N GLU A 167 -31.46 32.03 -10.78
CA GLU A 167 -32.21 30.90 -11.33
C GLU A 167 -31.83 30.62 -12.79
N THR A 168 -31.86 29.32 -13.12
CA THR A 168 -32.43 28.74 -14.35
C THR A 168 -31.88 29.20 -15.71
N GLU A 169 -31.32 28.26 -16.48
CA GLU A 169 -32.04 27.67 -17.64
C GLU A 169 -31.62 26.21 -17.86
N ILE A 170 -32.62 25.34 -18.08
CA ILE A 170 -32.45 23.97 -18.56
C ILE A 170 -32.95 23.96 -20.01
N LEU A 171 -32.13 23.47 -20.94
CA LEU A 171 -32.62 22.87 -22.18
C LEU A 171 -32.01 21.47 -22.37
N PRO A 172 -32.80 20.48 -22.82
CA PRO A 172 -32.40 19.08 -22.92
C PRO A 172 -31.84 18.74 -24.32
N ASP A 173 -31.84 17.45 -24.64
CA ASP A 173 -31.57 16.81 -25.94
C ASP A 173 -30.09 16.63 -26.32
N THR A 174 -29.65 15.54 -26.97
CA THR A 174 -30.24 14.21 -27.27
C THR A 174 -29.09 13.22 -27.59
N TYR A 175 -29.35 11.90 -27.57
CA TYR A 175 -28.88 10.87 -28.54
C TYR A 175 -27.39 10.86 -29.01
N ASN A 176 -26.61 9.77 -29.12
CA ASN A 176 -26.61 8.32 -28.78
C ASN A 176 -25.18 7.81 -29.16
N PRO A 177 -24.68 6.64 -28.72
CA PRO A 177 -23.34 6.20 -29.09
C PRO A 177 -23.34 5.45 -30.43
N ASP A 178 -22.41 5.79 -31.32
CA ASP A 178 -21.65 4.85 -32.15
C ASP A 178 -20.73 5.62 -33.12
N MET A 179 -19.48 5.16 -33.26
CA MET A 179 -18.82 4.98 -34.56
C MET A 179 -17.51 4.18 -34.37
N ARG A 180 -17.27 3.24 -35.28
CA ARG A 180 -16.05 2.42 -35.37
C ARG A 180 -15.15 2.95 -36.49
N ALA A 181 -13.84 2.73 -36.36
CA ALA A 181 -12.82 2.78 -37.43
C ALA A 181 -12.70 4.15 -38.17
N ASP A 182 -11.53 4.61 -38.63
CA ASP A 182 -10.60 3.88 -39.48
C ASP A 182 -9.17 4.47 -39.48
N THR A 183 -8.28 3.82 -40.23
CA THR A 183 -6.90 4.14 -40.65
C THR A 183 -6.40 5.60 -40.64
N GLY A 184 -5.08 5.77 -40.45
CA GLY A 184 -4.36 6.96 -40.94
C GLY A 184 -2.89 7.08 -40.52
N ASP A 185 -1.97 6.34 -41.14
CA ASP A 185 -0.52 6.65 -41.10
C ASP A 185 -0.23 8.04 -41.68
N LYS A 186 0.70 8.79 -41.06
CA LYS A 186 1.66 9.67 -41.77
C LYS A 186 2.99 9.79 -41.02
N ASP A 187 4.06 9.54 -41.77
CA ASP A 187 5.46 9.62 -41.36
C ASP A 187 6.01 11.05 -41.13
N ASN A 188 7.26 11.05 -40.64
CA ASN A 188 8.26 12.13 -40.61
C ASN A 188 8.20 13.06 -39.36
N ASN A 189 9.32 13.47 -38.78
CA ASN A 189 10.66 13.62 -39.38
C ASN A 189 11.81 13.10 -38.48
N SER A 190 12.97 12.93 -39.10
CA SER A 190 14.16 12.23 -38.63
C SER A 190 15.30 13.15 -38.14
N ILE A 191 16.34 12.54 -37.53
CA ILE A 191 17.75 13.01 -37.47
C ILE A 191 17.97 14.24 -36.54
N LEU A 192 18.99 14.31 -35.66
CA LEU A 192 20.40 13.96 -35.86
C LEU A 192 21.09 13.31 -34.64
N SER A 193 22.05 12.45 -34.94
CA SER A 193 23.01 11.80 -34.04
C SER A 193 24.06 12.74 -33.43
N SER A 194 24.68 12.33 -32.33
CA SER A 194 26.13 12.47 -32.19
C SER A 194 26.73 11.21 -31.56
N SER A 195 27.88 10.79 -32.08
CA SER A 195 28.58 9.55 -31.76
C SER A 195 30.01 9.88 -31.34
N MET A 196 30.53 9.20 -30.31
CA MET A 196 31.96 8.96 -30.12
C MET A 196 32.17 7.56 -29.49
N MET A 197 33.14 6.82 -30.03
CA MET A 197 33.64 5.49 -29.58
C MET A 197 35.16 5.55 -29.33
N TYR A 198 35.73 4.41 -28.85
CA TYR A 198 37.15 3.99 -28.76
C TYR A 198 37.89 4.44 -27.48
N ASP A 199 38.68 3.63 -26.75
CA ASP A 199 39.12 2.19 -26.80
C ASP A 199 39.08 1.59 -25.35
N ASP A 200 39.16 0.30 -24.99
CA ASP A 200 39.79 -0.97 -25.44
C ASP A 200 41.23 -1.26 -24.91
N GLU A 201 41.62 -2.55 -24.85
CA GLU A 201 42.78 -3.22 -24.17
C GLU A 201 42.55 -3.61 -22.68
N GLY A 202 42.84 -4.82 -22.18
CA GLY A 202 43.37 -6.05 -22.81
C GLY A 202 43.48 -7.26 -21.83
N ILE A 203 43.32 -8.47 -22.38
CA ILE A 203 43.16 -9.84 -21.81
C ILE A 203 44.31 -10.37 -20.91
N ILE A 204 43.99 -11.26 -19.93
CA ILE A 204 44.75 -12.52 -19.65
C ILE A 204 43.77 -13.67 -19.34
N GLU A 205 44.02 -14.84 -19.93
CA GLU A 205 43.32 -16.13 -19.71
C GLU A 205 44.18 -17.09 -18.88
N GLU A 206 43.58 -18.05 -18.17
CA GLU A 206 44.27 -19.32 -17.82
C GLU A 206 43.25 -20.46 -17.60
N GLU A 207 43.47 -21.60 -18.26
CA GLU A 207 42.66 -22.83 -18.17
C GLU A 207 43.24 -23.83 -17.15
N VAL A 208 42.40 -24.69 -16.55
CA VAL A 208 42.84 -25.98 -15.99
C VAL A 208 41.72 -27.03 -15.97
N ASP A 209 42.07 -28.28 -16.31
CA ASP A 209 41.18 -29.42 -16.55
C ASP A 209 40.72 -30.22 -15.31
N LEU A 210 39.45 -30.64 -15.34
CA LEU A 210 38.84 -31.98 -15.07
C LEU A 210 39.54 -33.02 -14.13
N PRO A 211 38.77 -33.83 -13.33
CA PRO A 211 37.95 -34.92 -13.91
C PRO A 211 36.62 -35.33 -13.19
N ASP A 212 36.02 -36.40 -13.74
CA ASP A 212 34.64 -36.92 -13.70
C ASP A 212 34.03 -37.53 -12.40
N ASN A 213 32.72 -37.25 -12.19
CA ASN A 213 31.59 -38.15 -11.80
C ASN A 213 31.63 -38.99 -10.45
N PRO A 214 30.50 -39.51 -9.89
CA PRO A 214 29.12 -39.50 -10.41
C PRO A 214 27.93 -39.19 -9.47
N LYS A 215 26.87 -38.66 -10.10
CA LYS A 215 25.42 -38.83 -9.84
C LYS A 215 24.91 -38.99 -8.39
N THR A 216 24.11 -38.03 -7.92
CA THR A 216 22.89 -38.28 -7.11
C THR A 216 21.84 -37.19 -7.40
N GLN A 217 20.56 -37.55 -7.33
CA GLN A 217 19.43 -36.68 -7.67
C GLN A 217 18.99 -35.80 -6.49
N SER A 218 18.89 -34.49 -6.69
CA SER A 218 17.93 -33.64 -5.98
C SER A 218 17.63 -32.37 -6.77
N SER A 219 16.38 -31.94 -6.75
CA SER A 219 15.86 -30.82 -7.52
C SER A 219 16.31 -29.45 -6.98
N GLU A 220 17.13 -28.73 -7.74
CA GLU A 220 17.48 -27.33 -7.43
C GLU A 220 16.34 -26.39 -7.85
N ILE A 221 15.62 -25.91 -6.84
CA ILE A 221 14.65 -24.83 -6.98
C ILE A 221 15.43 -23.54 -7.24
N SER A 222 15.27 -22.99 -8.45
CA SER A 222 15.95 -21.76 -8.88
C SER A 222 15.59 -20.59 -7.95
N GLN A 223 16.55 -20.18 -7.12
CA GLN A 223 16.41 -19.07 -6.19
C GLN A 223 16.14 -17.77 -6.96
N LYS A 224 14.99 -17.13 -6.70
CA LYS A 224 14.68 -15.78 -7.18
C LYS A 224 14.11 -14.94 -6.05
N ASN A 225 14.79 -13.84 -5.77
CA ASN A 225 14.41 -12.82 -4.79
C ASN A 225 12.94 -12.38 -4.91
N PRO A 226 12.17 -12.40 -3.81
CA PRO A 226 10.89 -11.71 -3.72
C PRO A 226 11.00 -10.46 -2.84
N ASN A 227 11.10 -9.29 -3.46
CA ASN A 227 10.55 -8.05 -2.86
C ASN A 227 9.04 -8.02 -3.13
N VAL A 228 8.32 -9.03 -2.62
CA VAL A 228 6.89 -9.21 -2.88
C VAL A 228 6.10 -8.60 -1.73
N SER A 229 5.84 -7.28 -1.83
CA SER A 229 4.70 -6.67 -1.15
C SER A 229 3.49 -7.59 -1.37
N ILE A 230 2.97 -8.17 -0.29
CA ILE A 230 2.07 -9.34 -0.37
C ILE A 230 0.80 -8.93 -1.12
N MET A 231 0.70 -9.35 -2.38
CA MET A 231 -0.43 -9.03 -3.22
C MET A 231 -1.64 -9.85 -2.77
N GLN A 232 -2.70 -9.14 -2.43
CA GLN A 232 -3.99 -9.72 -2.07
C GLN A 232 -4.98 -9.46 -3.21
N TYR A 233 -5.99 -10.30 -3.32
CA TYR A 233 -6.99 -10.23 -4.38
C TYR A 233 -8.40 -10.16 -3.80
N THR A 234 -9.31 -9.51 -4.51
CA THR A 234 -10.73 -9.41 -4.17
C THR A 234 -11.54 -9.30 -5.47
N VAL A 235 -12.87 -9.31 -5.36
CA VAL A 235 -13.76 -9.06 -6.50
C VAL A 235 -14.75 -7.95 -6.22
N SER A 236 -15.12 -7.21 -7.26
CA SER A 236 -16.21 -6.25 -7.23
C SER A 236 -17.55 -6.96 -6.97
N ASN A 237 -18.61 -6.19 -6.70
CA ASN A 237 -19.95 -6.77 -6.51
C ASN A 237 -20.47 -7.41 -7.82
N GLN A 238 -19.99 -6.96 -8.97
CA GLN A 238 -20.26 -7.52 -10.31
C GLN A 238 -19.27 -8.63 -10.72
N GLY A 239 -18.40 -9.08 -9.80
CA GLY A 239 -17.43 -10.15 -10.07
C GLY A 239 -16.21 -9.73 -10.91
N SER A 240 -15.93 -8.43 -11.06
CA SER A 240 -14.70 -7.94 -11.71
C SER A 240 -13.50 -8.14 -10.78
N LEU A 241 -12.40 -8.67 -11.29
CA LEU A 241 -11.20 -8.94 -10.50
C LEU A 241 -10.54 -7.64 -10.02
N GLN A 242 -10.12 -7.64 -8.76
CA GLN A 242 -9.42 -6.54 -8.12
C GLN A 242 -8.16 -7.06 -7.40
N MET A 243 -7.12 -6.25 -7.39
CA MET A 243 -5.90 -6.44 -6.59
C MET A 243 -5.90 -5.41 -5.46
N ILE A 244 -5.43 -5.82 -4.28
CA ILE A 244 -5.10 -4.96 -3.15
C ILE A 244 -3.58 -5.00 -2.99
N LEU A 245 -2.96 -3.82 -2.97
CA LEU A 245 -1.52 -3.64 -2.85
C LEU A 245 -1.26 -2.30 -2.15
N ASN A 246 -0.49 -2.32 -1.06
CA ASN A 246 -0.12 -1.13 -0.25
C ASN A 246 -1.34 -0.26 0.10
N ARG A 247 -2.39 -0.89 0.63
CA ARG A 247 -3.69 -0.27 1.01
C ARG A 247 -4.45 0.46 -0.12
N PHE A 248 -3.95 0.39 -1.35
CA PHE A 248 -4.66 0.76 -2.56
C PHE A 248 -5.34 -0.46 -3.18
N VAL A 249 -6.31 -0.19 -4.04
CA VAL A 249 -7.12 -1.20 -4.73
C VAL A 249 -7.10 -0.84 -6.20
N TYR A 250 -6.98 -1.86 -7.04
CA TYR A 250 -6.85 -1.70 -8.48
C TYR A 250 -7.82 -2.65 -9.19
N TYR A 251 -8.47 -2.20 -10.26
CA TYR A 251 -9.18 -3.09 -11.18
C TYR A 251 -8.20 -3.66 -12.21
N LEU A 252 -8.38 -4.92 -12.60
CA LEU A 252 -7.70 -5.46 -13.77
C LEU A 252 -8.22 -4.76 -15.04
N LYS A 253 -7.32 -4.10 -15.79
CA LYS A 253 -7.63 -3.45 -17.07
C LYS A 253 -7.58 -4.47 -18.21
N HIS A 254 -6.50 -5.24 -18.31
CA HIS A 254 -6.33 -6.35 -19.24
C HIS A 254 -5.15 -7.24 -18.83
N THR A 255 -5.13 -8.45 -19.39
CA THR A 255 -4.00 -9.39 -19.34
C THR A 255 -3.40 -9.50 -20.73
N ASN A 256 -2.09 -9.31 -20.84
CA ASN A 256 -1.33 -9.42 -22.09
C ASN A 256 -0.97 -10.89 -22.40
N ALA A 257 -0.65 -11.18 -23.67
CA ALA A 257 -0.26 -12.53 -24.12
C ALA A 257 0.95 -13.11 -23.36
N ASN A 258 1.86 -12.26 -22.88
CA ASN A 258 3.02 -12.64 -22.06
C ASN A 258 2.69 -12.88 -20.56
N GLN A 259 1.41 -13.02 -20.22
CA GLN A 259 0.86 -13.16 -18.86
C GLN A 259 1.10 -11.97 -17.92
N THR A 260 1.54 -10.82 -18.44
CA THR A 260 1.56 -9.58 -17.64
C THR A 260 0.13 -9.02 -17.50
N ARG A 261 -0.20 -8.50 -16.32
CA ARG A 261 -1.51 -7.92 -15.99
C ARG A 261 -1.35 -6.43 -15.72
N GLN A 262 -2.14 -5.61 -16.40
CA GLN A 262 -2.23 -4.18 -16.12
C GLN A 262 -3.37 -3.90 -15.16
N TRP A 263 -3.06 -3.28 -14.02
CA TRP A 263 -3.99 -2.91 -12.97
C TRP A 263 -4.07 -1.40 -12.85
N ARG A 264 -5.27 -0.83 -12.78
CA ARG A 264 -5.46 0.62 -12.63
C ARG A 264 -6.19 0.93 -11.33
N CYS A 265 -5.77 1.98 -10.62
CA CYS A 265 -6.42 2.39 -9.36
C CYS A 265 -7.94 2.45 -9.54
N VAL A 266 -8.71 1.94 -8.57
CA VAL A 266 -10.19 1.92 -8.65
C VAL A 266 -10.83 3.30 -8.84
N ASP A 267 -10.13 4.37 -8.45
CA ASP A 267 -10.63 5.75 -8.47
C ASP A 267 -10.08 6.56 -9.68
N TYR A 268 -9.83 5.87 -10.80
CA TYR A 268 -9.39 6.48 -12.06
C TYR A 268 -10.50 7.18 -12.87
N VAL A 269 -11.78 6.90 -12.56
CA VAL A 269 -12.98 7.48 -13.24
C VAL A 269 -13.76 8.41 -12.31
N THR A 270 -13.48 8.39 -11.00
CA THR A 270 -14.11 9.32 -10.05
C THR A 270 -13.61 10.75 -10.29
N GLY A 271 -14.20 11.74 -9.62
CA GLY A 271 -13.76 13.15 -9.74
C GLY A 271 -12.26 13.38 -9.48
N ILE A 272 -11.62 12.47 -8.75
CA ILE A 272 -10.18 12.46 -8.42
C ILE A 272 -9.30 12.11 -9.65
N LYS A 273 -9.82 11.33 -10.61
CA LYS A 273 -9.12 10.87 -11.83
C LYS A 273 -7.71 10.32 -11.57
N CYS A 274 -7.57 9.39 -10.61
CA CYS A 274 -6.27 8.89 -10.18
C CYS A 274 -5.40 8.35 -11.35
N PRO A 275 -4.12 8.78 -11.48
CA PRO A 275 -3.23 8.36 -12.55
C PRO A 275 -2.51 7.01 -12.30
N ALA A 276 -2.59 6.48 -11.09
CA ALA A 276 -1.81 5.33 -10.64
C ALA A 276 -2.22 4.01 -11.32
N HIS A 277 -1.22 3.25 -11.77
CA HIS A 277 -1.37 1.91 -12.32
C HIS A 277 -0.14 1.04 -12.03
N VAL A 278 -0.35 -0.28 -12.04
CA VAL A 278 0.65 -1.28 -11.67
C VAL A 278 0.66 -2.39 -12.72
N VAL A 279 1.84 -2.88 -13.08
CA VAL A 279 2.04 -4.02 -13.97
C VAL A 279 2.58 -5.19 -13.14
N THR A 280 1.92 -6.35 -13.21
CA THR A 280 2.35 -7.56 -12.50
C THR A 280 2.53 -8.73 -13.46
N LYS A 281 3.27 -9.76 -13.04
CA LYS A 281 3.36 -11.05 -13.73
C LYS A 281 3.41 -12.16 -12.69
N ALA A 282 2.44 -13.07 -12.72
CA ALA A 282 2.13 -13.93 -11.57
C ALA A 282 2.08 -13.09 -10.27
N ASP A 283 2.72 -13.58 -9.21
CA ASP A 283 2.73 -12.97 -7.88
C ASP A 283 3.88 -11.95 -7.69
N MET A 284 4.44 -11.42 -8.79
CA MET A 284 5.46 -10.37 -8.77
C MET A 284 4.95 -9.07 -9.38
N VAL A 285 5.19 -7.94 -8.69
CA VAL A 285 5.03 -6.60 -9.27
C VAL A 285 6.24 -6.31 -10.16
N LEU A 286 6.00 -6.03 -11.44
CA LEU A 286 7.06 -5.67 -12.39
C LEU A 286 7.31 -4.15 -12.41
N GLN A 287 6.24 -3.36 -12.30
CA GLN A 287 6.35 -1.90 -12.38
C GLN A 287 5.19 -1.23 -11.64
N ARG A 288 5.46 -0.14 -10.93
CA ARG A 288 4.48 0.80 -10.37
C ARG A 288 4.64 2.11 -11.13
N ILE A 289 3.53 2.71 -11.56
CA ILE A 289 3.54 3.86 -12.47
C ILE A 289 2.54 4.92 -11.98
N ASN A 290 3.06 6.12 -11.75
CA ASN A 290 2.42 7.27 -11.09
C ASN A 290 2.04 7.02 -9.62
N ALA A 291 2.27 8.04 -8.78
CA ALA A 291 1.82 8.03 -7.40
C ALA A 291 0.29 8.19 -7.30
N HIS A 292 -0.28 7.77 -6.17
CA HIS A 292 -1.68 8.04 -5.84
C HIS A 292 -1.86 9.48 -5.37
N THR A 293 -2.90 10.13 -5.87
CA THR A 293 -3.28 11.53 -5.57
C THR A 293 -4.43 11.61 -4.55
N HIS A 294 -4.67 10.55 -3.78
CA HIS A 294 -5.78 10.43 -2.84
C HIS A 294 -5.43 9.54 -1.64
N PRO A 295 -6.19 9.58 -0.54
CA PRO A 295 -6.01 8.69 0.61
C PRO A 295 -6.18 7.21 0.28
N PHE A 296 -5.69 6.34 1.16
CA PHE A 296 -5.82 4.89 1.08
C PHE A 296 -7.28 4.41 1.07
N HIS A 297 -7.51 3.18 0.60
CA HIS A 297 -8.84 2.63 0.41
C HIS A 297 -9.33 1.78 1.60
N ASP A 298 -8.84 2.00 2.81
CA ASP A 298 -9.04 1.09 3.96
C ASP A 298 -10.52 0.84 4.26
N LYS A 299 -11.37 1.87 4.15
CA LYS A 299 -12.83 1.73 4.31
C LYS A 299 -13.43 0.70 3.33
N ARG A 300 -12.88 0.58 2.12
CA ARG A 300 -13.28 -0.42 1.11
C ARG A 300 -12.65 -1.77 1.40
N ILE A 301 -11.37 -1.81 1.79
CA ILE A 301 -10.63 -3.03 2.12
C ILE A 301 -11.25 -3.72 3.35
N LEU A 302 -11.44 -3.00 4.46
CA LEU A 302 -12.11 -3.49 5.67
C LEU A 302 -13.51 -4.04 5.39
N LYS A 303 -14.27 -3.44 4.47
CA LYS A 303 -15.58 -3.98 4.04
C LYS A 303 -15.43 -5.32 3.32
N LYS A 304 -14.32 -5.57 2.61
CA LYS A 304 -14.00 -6.87 1.98
C LYS A 304 -13.47 -7.90 2.99
N VAL A 305 -12.65 -7.48 3.96
CA VAL A 305 -12.18 -8.30 5.10
C VAL A 305 -13.38 -8.86 5.86
N ARG A 306 -14.28 -7.99 6.35
CA ARG A 306 -15.48 -8.39 7.13
C ARG A 306 -16.44 -9.29 6.35
N ALA A 307 -16.40 -9.22 5.02
CA ALA A 307 -17.22 -10.06 4.14
C ALA A 307 -16.52 -11.37 3.73
N GLY A 308 -15.34 -11.70 4.28
CA GLY A 308 -14.59 -12.91 3.94
C GLY A 308 -14.20 -13.00 2.46
N SER A 309 -13.97 -11.84 1.81
CA SER A 309 -13.88 -11.73 0.35
C SER A 309 -12.52 -11.25 -0.16
N ILE A 310 -11.46 -11.51 0.62
CA ILE A 310 -10.06 -11.30 0.25
C ILE A 310 -9.38 -12.66 0.14
N PHE A 311 -8.54 -12.80 -0.88
CA PHE A 311 -7.88 -14.04 -1.29
C PHE A 311 -6.38 -13.80 -1.41
N SER A 312 -5.56 -14.75 -0.98
CA SER A 312 -4.10 -14.67 -1.17
C SER A 312 -3.67 -15.14 -2.57
N ALA A 313 -4.49 -15.93 -3.26
CA ALA A 313 -4.22 -16.42 -4.60
C ALA A 313 -5.19 -15.81 -5.64
N ILE A 314 -4.66 -15.41 -6.79
CA ILE A 314 -5.45 -14.77 -7.86
C ILE A 314 -6.51 -15.70 -8.45
N GLN A 315 -6.23 -17.02 -8.50
CA GLN A 315 -7.13 -18.03 -9.05
C GLN A 315 -8.40 -18.21 -8.20
N GLU A 316 -8.30 -18.03 -6.88
CA GLU A 316 -9.45 -18.08 -5.96
C GLU A 316 -10.39 -16.90 -6.20
N ALA A 317 -9.83 -15.70 -6.35
CA ALA A 317 -10.57 -14.49 -6.68
C ALA A 317 -11.22 -14.58 -8.08
N GLU A 318 -10.53 -15.14 -9.08
CA GLU A 318 -11.10 -15.38 -10.42
C GLU A 318 -12.28 -16.38 -10.40
N LYS A 319 -12.19 -17.42 -9.57
CA LYS A 319 -13.28 -18.39 -9.35
C LYS A 319 -14.50 -17.71 -8.69
N GLU A 320 -14.31 -16.94 -7.62
CA GLU A 320 -15.39 -16.22 -6.95
C GLU A 320 -16.02 -15.15 -7.86
N GLY A 321 -15.22 -14.43 -8.65
CA GLY A 321 -15.71 -13.48 -9.64
C GLY A 321 -16.58 -14.14 -10.71
N SER A 322 -16.19 -15.34 -11.14
CA SER A 322 -16.97 -16.15 -12.09
C SER A 322 -18.29 -16.64 -11.51
N ILE A 323 -18.34 -16.95 -10.20
CA ILE A 323 -19.59 -17.31 -9.50
C ILE A 323 -20.52 -16.10 -9.43
N LYS A 324 -20.01 -14.91 -9.08
CA LYS A 324 -20.85 -13.68 -8.99
C LYS A 324 -21.43 -13.28 -10.33
N LYS A 325 -20.68 -13.37 -11.43
CA LYS A 325 -21.17 -13.10 -12.80
C LYS A 325 -22.26 -14.07 -13.27
N ARG A 326 -22.41 -15.23 -12.65
CA ARG A 326 -23.42 -16.25 -12.99
C ARG A 326 -24.68 -16.17 -12.12
N LYS A 327 -24.69 -15.39 -11.04
CA LYS A 327 -25.92 -15.13 -10.29
C LYS A 327 -26.76 -14.12 -11.08
N PRO A 328 -28.00 -14.46 -11.50
CA PRO A 328 -28.88 -13.47 -12.08
C PRO A 328 -29.17 -12.37 -11.05
N ASN A 329 -29.41 -11.15 -11.50
CA ASN A 329 -30.00 -10.12 -10.65
C ASN A 329 -31.33 -10.68 -10.08
N PRO A 330 -31.69 -10.36 -8.82
CA PRO A 330 -33.03 -10.67 -8.34
C PRO A 330 -34.05 -10.01 -9.29
N PRO A 331 -35.16 -10.68 -9.64
CA PRO A 331 -36.18 -10.07 -10.47
C PRO A 331 -36.70 -8.82 -9.74
N THR A 332 -36.62 -7.67 -10.41
CA THR A 332 -37.39 -6.49 -10.02
C THR A 332 -38.86 -6.85 -10.10
N ASP A 333 -39.52 -6.85 -8.94
CA ASP A 333 -40.96 -7.13 -8.83
C ASP A 333 -41.75 -6.06 -9.58
N PRO A 334 -42.51 -6.40 -10.64
CA PRO A 334 -43.28 -5.42 -11.41
C PRO A 334 -44.51 -4.86 -10.68
N ASN A 335 -44.89 -5.42 -9.53
CA ASN A 335 -46.17 -5.11 -8.85
C ASN A 335 -46.00 -4.27 -7.57
N ALA A 336 -44.97 -3.43 -7.48
CA ALA A 336 -44.77 -2.53 -6.35
C ALA A 336 -45.66 -1.25 -6.38
N ASP A 337 -46.42 -1.03 -7.46
CA ASP A 337 -47.41 0.04 -7.59
C ASP A 337 -48.80 -0.56 -7.88
N ILE A 338 -49.59 -0.78 -6.82
CA ILE A 338 -51.07 -0.64 -6.69
C ILE A 338 -51.45 -1.23 -5.32
N GLU A 339 -51.59 -0.36 -4.31
CA GLU A 339 -52.76 -0.23 -3.41
C GLU A 339 -52.65 1.04 -2.55
#